data_AF-A0A7X9EDJ7-F1
#
_entry.id   AF-A0A7X9EDJ7-F1
#
_cell.length_a   1.000
_cell.length_b   1.000
_cell.length_c   1.000
_cell.angle_alpha   90.00
_cell.angle_beta   90.00
_cell.angle_gamma   90.00
#
_symmetry.space_group_name_H-M   'P 1'
#
loop_
_entity.id
_entity.type
_entity.pdbx_description
1 polymer ?
#
loop_
_entity_poly.entity_id
_entity_poly.type
_entity_poly.pdbx_seq_one_letter_code
_entity_poly.pdbx_strand_id
1 'polypeptide(L)'
;MAKKIDLTGQRFGRLTVIEHIGRSKYGHTQWKCKCDCGNEIITVYQSLKNGCTTSCGCARIEDLSGKRFGRLTVIKDSGKRRKNGDVVWECKCDCGNTTYTTTYLLKTTQSCGCLQKETASKASKINLLGRRFGKLTVIKETDKRKRSGRIIWKCKCDCGNIVEVSSQSLLSNGKQSCGCDREGSRLIDLTGQKFNRLTVIEFIEINKRNEAFWKCKCDCGNFVNVRSGNLKSGTTTSCGCLQKEKTQEMINAAHRAGEQKYWVENTSLPTLNCRLYKSNTSGVKGVCWDKKSNKWRAYITFKKEHIYLGVYDSLDKAIEVRKEAEEKYFHPILEKYGRLENKEEPCNY
;
A
#
# COMPACT_ATOMS: atom_id res chain seq x y z
N MET A 1 69.64 -24.68 11.94
CA MET A 1 69.08 -23.41 12.47
C MET A 1 68.90 -22.43 11.31
N ALA A 2 67.67 -22.10 10.93
CA ALA A 2 67.42 -21.19 9.80
C ALA A 2 67.73 -19.74 10.21
N LYS A 3 68.62 -19.08 9.47
CA LYS A 3 69.05 -17.69 9.68
C LYS A 3 67.81 -16.78 9.71
N LYS A 4 67.53 -16.13 10.85
CA LYS A 4 66.42 -15.19 10.98
C LYS A 4 66.77 -13.94 10.17
N ILE A 5 66.15 -13.78 9.01
CA ILE A 5 66.38 -12.63 8.13
C ILE A 5 65.59 -11.46 8.74
N ASP A 6 66.33 -10.46 9.22
CA ASP A 6 65.77 -9.17 9.63
C ASP A 6 65.84 -8.19 8.45
N LEU A 7 64.69 -7.62 8.09
CA LEU A 7 64.54 -6.70 6.98
C LEU A 7 64.26 -5.28 7.46
N THR A 8 64.23 -5.04 8.76
CA THR A 8 63.95 -3.73 9.35
C THR A 8 64.89 -2.67 8.78
N GLY A 9 64.33 -1.55 8.32
CA GLY A 9 65.07 -0.47 7.68
C GLY A 9 65.45 -0.69 6.22
N GLN A 10 65.27 -1.89 5.66
CA GLN A 10 65.53 -2.14 4.24
C GLN A 10 64.46 -1.49 3.35
N ARG A 11 64.90 -0.99 2.20
CA ARG A 11 64.05 -0.31 1.22
C ARG A 11 63.82 -1.17 -0.02
N PHE A 12 62.55 -1.36 -0.38
CA PHE A 12 62.09 -2.09 -1.55
C PHE A 12 61.23 -1.15 -2.41
N GLY A 13 61.86 -0.51 -3.39
CA GLY A 13 61.21 0.55 -4.17
C GLY A 13 60.84 1.75 -3.30
N ARG A 14 59.55 2.07 -3.21
CA ARG A 14 58.99 3.15 -2.37
C ARG A 14 58.62 2.68 -0.96
N LEU A 15 58.96 1.46 -0.56
CA LEU A 15 58.59 0.90 0.75
C LEU A 15 59.84 0.73 1.62
N THR A 16 59.77 1.24 2.85
CA THR A 16 60.76 1.03 3.90
C THR A 16 60.15 0.13 4.97
N VAL A 17 60.81 -1.00 5.26
CA VAL A 17 60.32 -1.96 6.26
C VAL A 17 60.46 -1.37 7.67
N ILE A 18 59.36 -1.35 8.43
CA ILE A 18 59.29 -0.79 9.79
C ILE A 18 59.48 -1.90 10.82
N GLU A 19 58.68 -2.97 10.75
CA GLU A 19 58.66 -4.01 11.78
C GLU A 19 58.15 -5.35 11.26
N HIS A 20 58.56 -6.42 11.93
CA HIS A 20 58.09 -7.78 11.69
C HIS A 20 56.76 -8.04 12.42
N ILE A 21 55.70 -8.38 11.68
CA ILE A 21 54.37 -8.61 12.27
C ILE A 21 54.17 -10.06 12.71
N GLY A 22 54.75 -11.02 11.99
CA GLY A 22 54.53 -12.45 12.25
C GLY A 22 54.39 -13.27 10.98
N ARG A 23 53.75 -14.45 11.08
CA ARG A 23 53.44 -15.30 9.91
C ARG A 23 51.95 -15.23 9.60
N SER A 24 51.62 -15.16 8.31
CA SER A 24 50.25 -15.27 7.82
C SER A 24 49.67 -16.67 8.06
N LYS A 25 48.36 -16.84 7.84
CA LYS A 25 47.65 -18.13 7.90
C LYS A 25 48.29 -19.21 7.01
N TYR A 26 48.99 -18.83 5.93
CA TYR A 26 49.66 -19.71 4.99
C TYR A 26 51.17 -19.88 5.27
N GLY A 27 51.65 -19.43 6.44
CA GLY A 27 53.04 -19.58 6.87
C GLY A 27 54.03 -18.54 6.33
N HIS A 28 53.60 -17.62 5.46
CA HIS A 28 54.47 -16.55 4.94
C HIS A 28 54.77 -15.48 5.99
N THR A 29 56.04 -15.10 6.13
CA THR A 29 56.50 -13.99 6.99
C THR A 29 55.98 -12.64 6.50
N GLN A 30 55.27 -11.92 7.37
CA GLN A 30 54.64 -10.62 7.11
C GLN A 30 55.42 -9.48 7.77
N TRP A 31 55.56 -8.39 7.02
CA TRP A 31 56.30 -7.19 7.41
C TRP A 31 55.42 -5.95 7.23
N LYS A 32 55.47 -5.06 8.22
CA LYS A 32 54.88 -3.73 8.13
C LYS A 32 55.86 -2.82 7.40
N CYS A 33 55.40 -2.13 6.37
CA CYS A 33 56.23 -1.23 5.57
C CYS A 33 55.60 0.16 5.49
N LYS A 34 56.42 1.21 5.62
CA LYS A 34 56.05 2.61 5.36
C LYS A 34 56.37 2.94 3.92
N CYS A 35 55.41 3.49 3.19
CA CYS A 35 55.64 3.98 1.84
C CYS A 35 56.10 5.44 1.85
N ASP A 36 56.83 5.86 0.82
CA ASP A 36 57.24 7.26 0.61
C ASP A 36 56.04 8.22 0.60
N CYS A 37 54.84 7.77 0.20
CA CYS A 37 53.61 8.56 0.28
C CYS A 37 53.02 8.69 1.70
N GLY A 38 53.69 8.15 2.72
CA GLY A 38 53.25 8.19 4.12
C GLY A 38 52.30 7.06 4.54
N ASN A 39 51.76 6.28 3.61
CA ASN A 39 50.88 5.15 3.92
C ASN A 39 51.66 3.94 4.44
N GLU A 40 51.03 3.15 5.31
CA GLU A 40 51.57 1.90 5.84
C GLU A 40 50.84 0.70 5.21
N ILE A 41 51.60 -0.34 4.85
CA ILE A 41 51.05 -1.59 4.33
C ILE A 41 51.64 -2.80 5.05
N ILE A 42 50.90 -3.89 5.01
CA ILE A 42 51.36 -5.21 5.45
C ILE A 42 51.57 -6.05 4.20
N THR A 43 52.79 -6.53 3.98
CA THR A 43 53.11 -7.39 2.84
C THR A 43 54.01 -8.55 3.26
N VAL A 44 54.15 -9.55 2.40
CA VAL A 44 54.92 -10.77 2.68
C VAL A 44 56.35 -10.65 2.15
N TYR A 45 57.30 -11.29 2.84
CA TYR A 45 58.72 -11.30 2.47
C TYR A 45 58.97 -11.63 0.99
N GLN A 46 58.30 -12.67 0.48
CA GLN A 46 58.48 -13.13 -0.89
C GLN A 46 58.11 -12.05 -1.92
N SER A 47 57.08 -11.25 -1.64
CA SER A 47 56.64 -10.17 -2.53
C SER A 47 57.56 -8.95 -2.51
N LEU A 48 58.23 -8.68 -1.39
CA LEU A 48 59.30 -7.67 -1.30
C LEU A 48 60.54 -8.14 -2.05
N LYS A 49 60.98 -9.38 -1.81
CA LYS A 49 62.19 -9.96 -2.43
C LYS A 49 62.09 -10.07 -3.95
N ASN A 50 60.95 -10.53 -4.45
CA ASN A 50 60.74 -10.74 -5.89
C ASN A 50 60.31 -9.45 -6.61
N GLY A 51 60.24 -8.31 -5.92
CA GLY A 51 59.85 -7.03 -6.52
C GLY A 51 58.39 -6.95 -6.95
N CYS A 52 57.52 -7.87 -6.53
CA CYS A 52 56.09 -7.83 -6.84
C CYS A 52 55.37 -6.68 -6.10
N THR A 53 55.87 -6.30 -4.92
CA THR A 53 55.33 -5.20 -4.11
C THR A 53 56.42 -4.16 -3.85
N THR A 54 56.42 -3.09 -4.65
CA THR A 54 57.40 -2.00 -4.57
C THR A 54 56.80 -0.66 -4.13
N SER A 55 55.49 -0.61 -3.88
CA SER A 55 54.78 0.55 -3.31
C SER A 55 53.50 0.10 -2.61
N CYS A 56 52.84 0.97 -1.86
CA CYS A 56 51.52 0.70 -1.28
C CYS A 56 50.37 0.73 -2.31
N GLY A 57 50.67 0.66 -3.60
CA GLY A 57 49.72 0.88 -4.70
C GLY A 57 49.58 2.35 -5.12
N CYS A 58 50.21 3.29 -4.40
CA CYS A 58 50.18 4.73 -4.73
C CYS A 58 50.92 5.07 -6.03
N ALA A 59 51.80 4.20 -6.54
CA ALA A 59 52.58 4.50 -7.75
C ALA A 59 51.73 4.64 -9.03
N ARG A 60 50.47 4.16 -9.03
CA ARG A 60 49.53 4.24 -10.16
C ARG A 60 48.43 5.30 -9.98
N ILE A 61 48.45 6.03 -8.87
CA ILE A 61 47.37 6.95 -8.48
C ILE A 61 47.94 8.37 -8.53
N GLU A 62 47.24 9.28 -9.21
CA GLU A 62 47.56 10.70 -9.19
C GLU A 62 47.38 11.26 -7.78
N ASP A 63 48.42 11.92 -7.24
CA ASP A 63 48.35 12.54 -5.93
C ASP A 63 47.48 13.81 -5.99
N LEU A 64 46.44 13.85 -5.17
CA LEU A 64 45.54 14.98 -5.05
C LEU A 64 45.79 15.79 -3.77
N SER A 65 46.77 15.42 -2.94
CA SER A 65 47.15 16.19 -1.76
C SER A 65 47.42 17.66 -2.08
N GLY A 66 46.84 18.56 -1.27
CA GLY A 66 46.93 20.00 -1.45
C GLY A 66 45.96 20.59 -2.49
N LYS A 67 45.32 19.76 -3.34
CA LYS A 67 44.34 20.26 -4.31
C LYS A 67 43.03 20.65 -3.60
N ARG A 68 42.43 21.74 -4.08
CA ARG A 68 41.17 22.29 -3.56
C ARG A 68 40.03 22.02 -4.54
N PHE A 69 38.92 21.51 -4.01
CA PHE A 69 37.69 21.20 -4.73
C PHE A 69 36.52 21.90 -4.04
N GLY A 70 36.20 23.11 -4.52
CA GLY A 70 35.30 24.05 -3.85
C GLY A 70 35.75 24.35 -2.42
N ARG A 71 34.95 23.94 -1.42
CA ARG A 71 35.27 24.13 0.00
C ARG A 71 36.10 23.01 0.61
N LEU A 72 36.48 21.99 -0.14
CA LEU A 72 37.27 20.86 0.37
C LEU A 72 38.72 20.99 -0.09
N THR A 73 39.65 20.97 0.85
CA THR A 73 41.09 20.87 0.59
C THR A 73 41.54 19.46 0.95
N VAL A 74 42.12 18.75 -0.01
CA VAL A 74 42.63 17.40 0.21
C VAL A 74 43.90 17.46 1.06
N ILE A 75 43.91 16.77 2.19
CA ILE A 75 45.08 16.71 3.09
C ILE A 75 45.99 15.56 2.64
N LYS A 76 45.46 14.34 2.62
CA LYS A 76 46.22 13.13 2.32
C LYS A 76 45.35 11.97 1.88
N ASP A 77 45.96 10.99 1.25
CA ASP A 77 45.37 9.67 1.08
C ASP A 77 45.12 9.06 2.48
N SER A 78 43.89 8.63 2.74
CA SER A 78 43.52 8.05 4.05
C SER A 78 44.04 6.62 4.24
N GLY A 79 44.66 6.02 3.22
CA GLY A 79 45.07 4.62 3.18
C GLY A 79 43.91 3.64 2.98
N LYS A 80 42.66 4.14 3.02
CA LYS A 80 41.46 3.33 2.79
C LYS A 80 41.13 3.28 1.30
N ARG A 81 40.65 2.12 0.87
CA ARG A 81 40.18 1.86 -0.50
C ARG A 81 38.75 1.35 -0.46
N ARG A 82 37.94 1.72 -1.45
CA ARG A 82 36.62 1.10 -1.67
C ARG A 82 36.78 -0.27 -2.33
N LYS A 83 35.70 -1.06 -2.35
CA LYS A 83 35.67 -2.40 -2.99
C LYS A 83 36.05 -2.37 -4.48
N ASN A 84 35.78 -1.27 -5.17
CA ASN A 84 36.13 -1.03 -6.57
C ASN A 84 37.56 -0.51 -6.78
N GLY A 85 38.36 -0.36 -5.71
CA GLY A 85 39.73 0.15 -5.78
C GLY A 85 39.86 1.67 -5.62
N ASP A 86 38.76 2.42 -5.48
CA ASP A 86 38.82 3.87 -5.37
C ASP A 86 39.52 4.32 -4.08
N VAL A 87 40.36 5.34 -4.22
CA VAL A 87 41.08 5.99 -3.12
C VAL A 87 40.12 6.85 -2.32
N VAL A 88 40.14 6.66 -1.00
CA VAL A 88 39.45 7.54 -0.06
C VAL A 88 40.45 8.57 0.46
N TRP A 89 40.16 9.84 0.23
CA TRP A 89 40.97 10.99 0.61
C TRP A 89 40.44 11.63 1.89
N GLU A 90 41.33 12.00 2.78
CA GLU A 90 41.03 12.85 3.93
C GLU A 90 41.08 14.31 3.50
N CYS A 91 39.98 15.04 3.71
CA CYS A 91 39.81 16.40 3.25
C CYS A 91 39.38 17.30 4.39
N LYS A 92 39.98 18.49 4.48
CA LYS A 92 39.56 19.56 5.38
C LYS A 92 38.62 20.49 4.65
N CYS A 93 37.45 20.73 5.23
CA CYS A 93 36.53 21.70 4.67
C CYS A 93 36.76 23.09 5.26
N ASP A 94 36.45 24.13 4.49
CA ASP A 94 36.39 25.53 4.97
C ASP A 94 35.45 25.69 6.19
N CYS A 95 34.48 24.77 6.35
CA CYS A 95 33.60 24.68 7.52
C CYS A 95 34.31 24.28 8.82
N GLY A 96 35.60 23.95 8.78
CA GLY A 96 36.39 23.43 9.90
C GLY A 96 36.30 21.90 10.06
N ASN A 97 35.31 21.24 9.46
CA ASN A 97 35.15 19.79 9.58
C ASN A 97 36.07 19.01 8.63
N THR A 98 36.56 17.87 9.10
CA THR A 98 37.25 16.86 8.31
C THR A 98 36.24 15.87 7.71
N THR A 99 36.42 15.52 6.44
CA THR A 99 35.58 14.55 5.73
C THR A 99 36.42 13.58 4.91
N TYR A 100 35.88 12.39 4.67
CA TYR A 100 36.54 11.33 3.89
C TYR A 100 35.73 11.07 2.63
N THR A 101 36.32 11.31 1.47
CA THR A 101 35.61 11.26 0.19
C THR A 101 36.48 10.69 -0.93
N THR A 102 35.88 10.28 -2.05
CA THR A 102 36.62 9.70 -3.20
C THR A 102 36.94 10.76 -4.25
N THR A 103 37.87 10.45 -5.15
CA THR A 103 38.21 11.30 -6.33
C THR A 103 36.99 11.73 -7.14
N TYR A 104 36.06 10.83 -7.42
CA TYR A 104 34.81 11.16 -8.12
C TYR A 104 33.94 12.15 -7.34
N LEU A 105 33.80 11.92 -6.03
CA LEU A 105 32.98 12.77 -5.16
C LEU A 105 33.63 14.12 -4.86
N LEU A 106 34.95 14.26 -4.96
CA LEU A 106 35.61 15.57 -4.90
C LEU A 106 35.21 16.46 -6.08
N LYS A 107 35.03 15.87 -7.27
CA LYS A 107 34.60 16.62 -8.47
C LYS A 107 33.14 17.05 -8.39
N THR A 108 32.28 16.26 -7.74
CA THR A 108 30.83 16.50 -7.71
C THR A 108 30.33 17.14 -6.41
N THR A 109 30.84 16.72 -5.25
CA THR A 109 30.41 17.13 -3.92
C THR A 109 31.49 18.00 -3.27
N GLN A 110 31.46 19.28 -3.61
CA GLN A 110 32.51 20.26 -3.31
C GLN A 110 32.46 20.84 -1.88
N SER A 111 31.81 20.16 -0.91
CA SER A 111 31.76 20.60 0.51
C SER A 111 31.49 19.45 1.49
N CYS A 112 31.73 19.68 2.79
CA CYS A 112 31.42 18.74 3.90
C CYS A 112 29.91 18.48 4.10
N GLY A 113 29.04 18.98 3.20
CA GLY A 113 27.59 19.09 3.40
C GLY A 113 27.16 20.39 4.11
N CYS A 114 28.11 21.23 4.54
CA CYS A 114 27.82 22.54 5.14
C CYS A 114 27.06 23.47 4.20
N LEU A 115 27.40 23.48 2.91
CA LEU A 115 26.79 24.38 1.94
C LEU A 115 25.29 24.12 1.79
N GLN A 116 24.88 22.84 1.82
CA GLN A 116 23.47 22.46 1.80
C GLN A 116 22.76 22.82 3.12
N LYS A 117 23.42 22.64 4.27
CA LYS A 117 22.87 23.03 5.59
C LYS A 117 22.71 24.55 5.72
N GLU A 118 23.67 25.33 5.24
CA GLU A 118 23.63 26.80 5.20
C GLU A 118 22.48 27.30 4.32
N THR A 119 22.32 26.71 3.14
CA THR A 119 21.23 27.05 2.22
C THR A 119 19.86 26.66 2.79
N ALA A 120 19.75 25.50 3.43
CA ALA A 120 18.51 25.04 4.08
C ALA A 120 18.13 25.86 5.32
N SER A 121 19.13 26.29 6.11
CA SER A 121 18.96 27.17 7.26
C SER A 121 18.47 28.55 6.85
N LYS A 122 19.08 29.15 5.80
CA LYS A 122 18.62 30.42 5.22
C LYS A 122 17.18 30.35 4.69
N ALA A 123 16.77 29.23 4.09
CA ALA A 123 15.41 29.03 3.59
C ALA A 123 14.35 28.87 4.71
N SER A 124 14.76 28.48 5.92
CA SER A 124 13.84 28.22 7.04
C SER A 124 13.44 29.49 7.81
N LYS A 125 14.16 30.61 7.61
CA LYS A 125 13.93 31.89 8.30
C LYS A 125 13.15 32.92 7.47
N ILE A 126 12.63 32.53 6.31
CA ILE A 126 11.91 33.45 5.41
C ILE A 126 10.48 33.60 5.93
N ASN A 127 10.14 34.82 6.36
CA ASN A 127 8.76 35.20 6.66
C ASN A 127 7.95 35.25 5.35
N LEU A 128 6.95 34.38 5.22
CA LEU A 128 6.11 34.29 4.02
C LEU A 128 4.76 35.00 4.18
N LEU A 129 4.49 35.65 5.32
CA LEU A 129 3.22 36.34 5.58
C LEU A 129 2.89 37.33 4.46
N GLY A 130 1.64 37.28 3.98
CA GLY A 130 1.13 38.16 2.93
C GLY A 130 1.64 37.86 1.51
N ARG A 131 2.64 36.97 1.34
CA ARG A 131 3.14 36.62 0.01
C ARG A 131 2.13 35.76 -0.74
N ARG A 132 2.03 36.02 -2.05
CA ARG A 132 1.18 35.29 -2.98
C ARG A 132 2.01 34.32 -3.83
N PHE A 133 1.53 33.09 -3.94
CA PHE A 133 2.11 31.99 -4.70
C PHE A 133 1.02 31.41 -5.61
N GLY A 134 0.99 31.86 -6.86
CA GLY A 134 -0.13 31.57 -7.77
C GLY A 134 -1.45 32.13 -7.22
N LYS A 135 -2.41 31.24 -6.95
CA LYS A 135 -3.71 31.57 -6.34
C LYS A 135 -3.71 31.54 -4.82
N LEU A 136 -2.60 31.19 -4.17
CA LEU A 136 -2.51 31.07 -2.72
C LEU A 136 -1.85 32.29 -2.09
N THR A 137 -2.52 32.92 -1.14
CA THR A 137 -1.99 34.02 -0.31
C THR A 137 -1.74 33.52 1.11
N VAL A 138 -0.53 33.70 1.63
CA VAL A 138 -0.17 33.25 2.98
C VAL A 138 -0.81 34.15 4.03
N ILE A 139 -1.60 33.57 4.93
CA ILE A 139 -2.32 34.29 5.99
C ILE A 139 -1.53 34.28 7.29
N LYS A 140 -1.10 33.08 7.72
CA LYS A 140 -0.42 32.90 9.01
C LYS A 140 0.54 31.73 9.03
N GLU A 141 1.56 31.86 9.87
CA GLU A 141 2.40 30.74 10.29
C GLU A 141 1.57 29.79 11.17
N THR A 142 1.83 28.49 11.09
CA THR A 142 1.27 27.52 12.03
C THR A 142 2.36 26.96 12.93
N ASP A 143 1.99 26.43 14.09
CA ASP A 143 2.94 25.75 14.98
C ASP A 143 3.38 24.38 14.45
N LYS A 144 2.74 23.89 13.37
CA LYS A 144 3.04 22.58 12.79
C LYS A 144 4.35 22.63 12.01
N ARG A 145 5.13 21.55 12.15
CA ARG A 145 6.41 21.33 11.44
C ARG A 145 6.39 19.97 10.76
N LYS A 146 7.04 19.85 9.60
CA LYS A 146 7.35 18.53 9.02
C LYS A 146 8.49 17.86 9.78
N ARG A 147 8.65 16.54 9.61
CA ARG A 147 9.79 15.76 10.13
C ARG A 147 11.17 16.35 9.73
N SER A 148 11.24 17.06 8.62
CA SER A 148 12.43 17.78 8.16
C SER A 148 12.65 19.15 8.83
N GLY A 149 11.87 19.50 9.85
CA GLY A 149 11.94 20.79 10.56
C GLY A 149 11.26 21.97 9.84
N ARG A 150 10.68 21.75 8.65
CA ARG A 150 10.09 22.82 7.82
C ARG A 150 8.74 23.30 8.35
N ILE A 151 8.55 24.62 8.32
CA ILE A 151 7.33 25.34 8.72
C ILE A 151 6.17 25.03 7.77
N ILE A 152 4.98 24.83 8.34
CA ILE A 152 3.71 24.74 7.62
C ILE A 152 2.96 26.07 7.74
N TRP A 153 2.49 26.60 6.63
CA TRP A 153 1.80 27.88 6.51
C TRP A 153 0.33 27.68 6.17
N LYS A 154 -0.55 28.50 6.75
CA LYS A 154 -1.96 28.59 6.35
C LYS A 154 -2.11 29.60 5.23
N CYS A 155 -2.67 29.17 4.10
CA CYS A 155 -2.84 29.99 2.91
C CYS A 155 -4.32 30.07 2.53
N LYS A 156 -4.79 31.25 2.14
CA LYS A 156 -6.11 31.48 1.51
C LYS A 156 -5.94 31.40 0.01
N CYS A 157 -6.76 30.61 -0.66
CA CYS A 157 -6.80 30.60 -2.11
C CYS A 157 -7.78 31.64 -2.65
N ASP A 158 -7.59 32.09 -3.89
CA ASP A 158 -8.56 32.91 -4.62
C ASP A 158 -9.94 32.23 -4.69
N CYS A 159 -9.97 30.89 -4.64
CA CYS A 159 -11.18 30.07 -4.53
C CYS A 159 -11.94 30.23 -3.20
N GLY A 160 -11.41 30.99 -2.24
CA GLY A 160 -11.95 31.13 -0.88
C GLY A 160 -11.47 30.06 0.11
N ASN A 161 -11.05 28.88 -0.37
CA ASN A 161 -10.62 27.78 0.51
C ASN A 161 -9.30 28.10 1.23
N ILE A 162 -9.19 27.61 2.47
CA ILE A 162 -7.98 27.70 3.29
C ILE A 162 -7.27 26.35 3.25
N VAL A 163 -5.97 26.36 2.95
CA VAL A 163 -5.13 25.16 2.85
C VAL A 163 -3.84 25.31 3.65
N GLU A 164 -3.37 24.21 4.24
CA GLU A 164 -2.06 24.13 4.89
C GLU A 164 -1.00 23.67 3.88
N VAL A 165 0.08 24.45 3.74
CA VAL A 165 1.14 24.22 2.74
C VAL A 165 2.51 24.42 3.37
N SER A 166 3.47 23.54 3.07
CA SER A 166 4.84 23.70 3.60
C SER A 166 5.63 24.78 2.87
N SER A 167 6.54 25.45 3.57
CA SER A 167 7.41 26.51 3.02
C SER A 167 8.11 26.11 1.72
N GLN A 168 8.63 24.87 1.64
CA GLN A 168 9.26 24.35 0.42
C GLN A 168 8.31 24.39 -0.78
N SER A 169 7.07 23.92 -0.62
CA SER A 169 6.11 23.81 -1.72
C SER A 169 5.65 25.17 -2.25
N LEU A 170 5.65 26.19 -1.39
CA LEU A 170 5.40 27.58 -1.78
C LEU A 170 6.61 28.12 -2.57
N LEU A 171 7.81 27.98 -2.01
CA LEU A 171 9.04 28.52 -2.60
C LEU A 171 9.47 27.81 -3.89
N SER A 172 9.21 26.51 -4.02
CA SER A 172 9.57 25.71 -5.19
C SER A 172 8.47 25.64 -6.25
N ASN A 173 7.44 26.50 -6.15
CA ASN A 173 6.26 26.47 -7.04
C ASN A 173 5.52 25.13 -7.12
N GLY A 174 5.71 24.23 -6.15
CA GLY A 174 5.11 22.89 -6.17
C GLY A 174 3.61 22.89 -5.84
N LYS A 175 3.11 23.91 -5.12
CA LYS A 175 1.67 24.06 -4.81
C LYS A 175 1.25 25.52 -4.96
N GLN A 176 0.56 25.81 -6.06
CA GLN A 176 0.15 27.17 -6.46
C GLN A 176 -1.36 27.42 -6.37
N SER A 177 -2.18 26.42 -6.03
CA SER A 177 -3.61 26.58 -5.78
C SER A 177 -4.14 25.63 -4.71
N CYS A 178 -5.36 25.88 -4.24
CA CYS A 178 -6.09 24.97 -3.34
C CYS A 178 -6.38 23.60 -4.00
N GLY A 179 -6.14 23.47 -5.31
CA GLY A 179 -6.58 22.34 -6.12
C GLY A 179 -7.84 22.63 -6.93
N CYS A 180 -8.43 23.83 -6.79
CA CYS A 180 -9.65 24.32 -7.49
C CYS A 180 -9.53 24.47 -9.01
N ASP A 181 -8.31 24.34 -9.54
CA ASP A 181 -8.04 24.48 -10.97
C ASP A 181 -7.97 23.13 -11.68
N ARG A 182 -8.00 22.04 -10.92
CA ARG A 182 -8.10 20.70 -11.53
C ARG A 182 -9.50 20.56 -12.10
N GLU A 183 -9.59 20.17 -13.36
CA GLU A 183 -10.86 19.81 -13.99
C GLU A 183 -11.52 18.70 -13.15
N GLY A 184 -12.69 19.02 -12.55
CA GLY A 184 -13.36 18.18 -11.55
C GLY A 184 -13.28 18.65 -10.08
N SER A 185 -12.64 19.78 -9.78
CA SER A 185 -12.52 20.32 -8.40
C SER A 185 -13.50 21.44 -8.05
N ARG A 186 -14.27 21.95 -9.03
CA ARG A 186 -15.49 22.70 -8.74
C ARG A 186 -16.57 21.68 -8.42
N LEU A 187 -17.15 21.77 -7.23
CA LEU A 187 -18.42 21.10 -6.93
C LEU A 187 -19.41 21.57 -7.99
N ILE A 188 -19.72 20.69 -8.95
CA ILE A 188 -20.76 20.98 -9.94
C ILE A 188 -22.06 20.99 -9.15
N ASP A 189 -22.73 22.14 -9.13
CA ASP A 189 -24.04 22.24 -8.50
C ASP A 189 -25.04 21.40 -9.30
N LEU A 190 -25.60 20.39 -8.64
CA LEU A 190 -26.60 19.49 -9.23
C LEU A 190 -28.02 19.89 -8.82
N THR A 191 -28.21 20.94 -8.02
CA THR A 191 -29.51 21.37 -7.52
C THR A 191 -30.49 21.61 -8.67
N GLY A 192 -31.71 21.07 -8.54
CA GLY A 192 -32.77 21.17 -9.54
C GLY A 192 -32.63 20.18 -10.71
N GLN A 193 -31.50 19.50 -10.86
CA GLN A 193 -31.33 18.51 -11.93
C GLN A 193 -32.10 17.22 -11.60
N LYS A 194 -32.74 16.64 -12.62
CA LYS A 194 -33.46 15.37 -12.52
C LYS A 194 -32.65 14.23 -13.14
N PHE A 195 -32.40 13.19 -12.36
CA PHE A 195 -31.73 11.95 -12.74
C PHE A 195 -32.70 10.78 -12.57
N ASN A 196 -33.22 10.24 -13.68
CA ASN A 196 -34.27 9.23 -13.64
C ASN A 196 -35.46 9.70 -12.77
N ARG A 197 -35.84 8.96 -11.71
CA ARG A 197 -36.92 9.34 -10.80
C ARG A 197 -36.47 10.28 -9.68
N LEU A 198 -35.21 10.73 -9.64
CA LEU A 198 -34.63 11.51 -8.55
C LEU A 198 -34.38 12.96 -8.97
N THR A 199 -35.01 13.91 -8.30
CA THR A 199 -34.75 15.34 -8.47
C THR A 199 -33.85 15.82 -7.33
N VAL A 200 -32.72 16.43 -7.64
CA VAL A 200 -31.77 16.93 -6.64
C VAL A 200 -32.32 18.19 -5.98
N ILE A 201 -32.35 18.23 -4.66
CA ILE A 201 -32.95 19.32 -3.87
C ILE A 201 -31.89 20.17 -3.18
N GLU A 202 -30.92 19.53 -2.50
CA GLU A 202 -29.90 20.26 -1.75
C GLU A 202 -28.59 19.48 -1.65
N PHE A 203 -27.48 20.22 -1.56
CA PHE A 203 -26.18 19.68 -1.21
C PHE A 203 -26.11 19.38 0.30
N ILE A 204 -25.55 18.23 0.67
CA ILE A 204 -25.41 17.82 2.08
C ILE A 204 -23.97 18.05 2.55
N GLU A 205 -23.04 17.24 2.05
CA GLU A 205 -21.64 17.26 2.51
C GLU A 205 -20.69 16.65 1.49
N ILE A 206 -19.39 16.92 1.69
CA ILE A 206 -18.29 16.21 1.05
C ILE A 206 -17.62 15.32 2.08
N ASN A 207 -17.50 14.03 1.78
CA ASN A 207 -16.85 13.09 2.70
C ASN A 207 -15.32 13.23 2.71
N LYS A 208 -14.64 12.49 3.59
CA LYS A 208 -13.16 12.45 3.68
C LYS A 208 -12.46 12.00 2.39
N ARG A 209 -13.18 11.35 1.47
CA ARG A 209 -12.71 10.92 0.14
C ARG A 209 -13.00 11.93 -0.97
N ASN A 210 -13.45 13.14 -0.61
CA ASN A 210 -13.82 14.20 -1.53
C ASN A 210 -15.01 13.87 -2.45
N GLU A 211 -15.93 13.01 -1.99
CA GLU A 211 -17.18 12.68 -2.70
C GLU A 211 -18.34 13.52 -2.17
N ALA A 212 -19.06 14.19 -3.05
CA ALA A 212 -20.21 15.03 -2.70
C ALA A 212 -21.53 14.24 -2.65
N PHE A 213 -22.28 14.43 -1.58
CA PHE A 213 -23.60 13.85 -1.32
C PHE A 213 -24.71 14.90 -1.50
N TRP A 214 -25.82 14.45 -2.10
CA TRP A 214 -26.97 15.27 -2.44
C TRP A 214 -28.25 14.64 -1.92
N LYS A 215 -29.14 15.47 -1.37
CA LYS A 215 -30.49 15.06 -1.03
C LYS A 215 -31.36 15.14 -2.27
N CYS A 216 -32.01 14.03 -2.61
CA CYS A 216 -32.84 13.92 -3.78
C CYS A 216 -34.28 13.61 -3.36
N LYS A 217 -35.26 14.27 -3.98
CA LYS A 217 -36.68 13.92 -3.91
C LYS A 217 -36.99 12.96 -5.05
N CYS A 218 -37.49 11.78 -4.70
CA CYS A 218 -37.93 10.82 -5.70
C CYS A 218 -39.35 11.15 -6.18
N ASP A 219 -39.69 10.74 -7.40
CA ASP A 219 -41.07 10.80 -7.94
C ASP A 219 -42.07 10.03 -7.03
N CYS A 220 -41.56 9.07 -6.24
CA CYS A 220 -42.31 8.35 -5.19
C CYS A 220 -42.70 9.22 -3.98
N GLY A 221 -42.21 10.47 -3.90
CA GLY A 221 -42.40 11.38 -2.76
C GLY A 221 -41.32 11.27 -1.67
N ASN A 222 -40.63 10.13 -1.57
CA ASN A 222 -39.59 9.94 -0.56
C ASN A 222 -38.27 10.65 -0.90
N PHE A 223 -37.52 10.97 0.14
CA PHE A 223 -36.18 11.56 0.03
C PHE A 223 -35.08 10.51 0.20
N VAL A 224 -33.98 10.67 -0.51
CA VAL A 224 -32.80 9.80 -0.43
C VAL A 224 -31.52 10.61 -0.60
N ASN A 225 -30.47 10.23 0.13
CA ASN A 225 -29.16 10.86 0.02
C ASN A 225 -28.30 10.04 -0.94
N VAL A 226 -27.84 10.67 -2.03
CA VAL A 226 -27.16 9.98 -3.14
C VAL A 226 -25.84 10.68 -3.46
N ARG A 227 -24.84 9.89 -3.84
CA ARG A 227 -23.54 10.41 -4.29
C ARG A 227 -23.65 11.03 -5.67
N SER A 228 -22.89 12.10 -5.90
CA SER A 228 -22.78 12.76 -7.22
C SER A 228 -22.43 11.79 -8.34
N GLY A 229 -21.51 10.86 -8.09
CA GLY A 229 -21.10 9.85 -9.06
C GLY A 229 -22.26 8.93 -9.46
N ASN A 230 -23.03 8.46 -8.48
CA ASN A 230 -24.15 7.53 -8.71
C ASN A 230 -25.34 8.18 -9.44
N LEU A 231 -25.56 9.48 -9.25
CA LEU A 231 -26.55 10.25 -10.00
C LEU A 231 -26.14 10.34 -11.48
N LYS A 232 -24.88 10.70 -11.74
CA LYS A 232 -24.35 10.86 -13.11
C LYS A 232 -24.22 9.54 -13.86
N SER A 233 -23.79 8.47 -13.19
CA SER A 233 -23.66 7.14 -13.81
C SER A 233 -24.99 6.42 -13.98
N GLY A 234 -26.08 6.94 -13.40
CA GLY A 234 -27.38 6.28 -13.41
C GLY A 234 -27.47 5.03 -12.55
N THR A 235 -26.51 4.79 -11.65
CA THR A 235 -26.52 3.61 -10.76
C THR A 235 -27.63 3.72 -9.71
N THR A 236 -27.98 4.93 -9.28
CA THR A 236 -29.11 5.16 -8.36
C THR A 236 -30.24 5.84 -9.11
N THR A 237 -31.26 5.08 -9.49
CA THR A 237 -32.37 5.53 -10.35
C THR A 237 -33.63 5.93 -9.60
N SER A 238 -33.78 5.53 -8.33
CA SER A 238 -34.95 5.83 -7.50
C SER A 238 -34.64 5.73 -5.99
N CYS A 239 -35.64 6.08 -5.16
CA CYS A 239 -35.66 5.86 -3.71
C CYS A 239 -35.63 4.36 -3.29
N GLY A 240 -35.61 3.43 -4.26
CA GLY A 240 -35.83 1.99 -4.07
C GLY A 240 -37.26 1.54 -4.41
N CYS A 241 -38.19 2.47 -4.65
CA CYS A 241 -39.56 2.15 -5.04
C CYS A 241 -39.63 1.40 -6.37
N LEU A 242 -38.76 1.72 -7.34
CA LEU A 242 -38.78 1.09 -8.66
C LEU A 242 -38.52 -0.42 -8.56
N GLN A 243 -37.64 -0.84 -7.65
CA GLN A 243 -37.40 -2.27 -7.43
C GLN A 243 -38.58 -2.94 -6.75
N LYS A 244 -39.21 -2.28 -5.77
CA LYS A 244 -40.42 -2.81 -5.12
C LYS A 244 -41.57 -2.98 -6.11
N GLU A 245 -41.78 -2.00 -7.00
CA GLU A 245 -42.78 -2.07 -8.08
C GLU A 245 -42.52 -3.27 -8.99
N LYS A 246 -41.28 -3.44 -9.48
CA LYS A 246 -40.89 -4.58 -10.32
C LYS A 246 -41.09 -5.92 -9.61
N THR A 247 -40.68 -6.04 -8.35
CA THR A 247 -40.90 -7.27 -7.58
C THR A 247 -42.39 -7.57 -7.43
N GLN A 248 -43.21 -6.56 -7.16
CA GLN A 248 -44.66 -6.73 -7.05
C GLN A 248 -45.29 -7.11 -8.39
N GLU A 249 -44.84 -6.53 -9.50
CA GLU A 249 -45.27 -6.91 -10.85
C GLU A 249 -44.89 -8.36 -11.17
N MET A 250 -43.69 -8.80 -10.81
CA MET A 250 -43.27 -10.19 -10.95
C MET A 250 -44.13 -11.15 -10.13
N ILE A 251 -44.42 -10.80 -8.87
CA ILE A 251 -45.31 -11.58 -7.99
C ILE A 251 -46.71 -11.66 -8.61
N ASN A 252 -47.25 -10.53 -9.07
CA ASN A 252 -48.57 -10.47 -9.70
C ASN A 252 -48.60 -11.26 -11.02
N ALA A 253 -47.52 -11.21 -11.81
CA ALA A 253 -47.37 -12.01 -13.03
C ALA A 253 -47.29 -13.50 -12.72
N ALA A 254 -46.56 -13.90 -11.67
CA ALA A 254 -46.50 -15.29 -11.20
C ALA A 254 -47.87 -15.79 -10.73
N HIS A 255 -48.62 -14.98 -9.97
CA HIS A 255 -49.99 -15.30 -9.57
C HIS A 255 -50.93 -15.46 -10.78
N ARG A 256 -50.82 -14.60 -11.80
CA ARG A 256 -51.63 -14.68 -13.04
C ARG A 256 -51.22 -15.85 -13.94
N ALA A 257 -49.94 -16.25 -13.92
CA ALA A 257 -49.39 -17.30 -14.78
C ALA A 257 -49.68 -18.74 -14.29
N GLY A 258 -50.48 -18.92 -13.24
CA GLY A 258 -51.05 -20.22 -12.89
C GLY A 258 -50.29 -21.00 -11.82
N GLU A 259 -50.14 -20.42 -10.63
CA GLU A 259 -49.70 -21.17 -9.43
C GLU A 259 -50.61 -22.36 -9.08
N GLN A 260 -51.84 -22.44 -9.58
CA GLN A 260 -52.73 -23.58 -9.30
C GLN A 260 -52.32 -24.90 -9.96
N LYS A 261 -51.36 -24.93 -10.89
CA LYS A 261 -51.02 -26.15 -11.64
C LYS A 261 -50.12 -27.14 -10.87
N TYR A 262 -49.35 -26.67 -9.88
CA TYR A 262 -48.31 -27.48 -9.20
C TYR A 262 -48.43 -27.52 -7.67
N TRP A 263 -49.41 -26.80 -7.11
CA TRP A 263 -49.72 -26.80 -5.69
C TRP A 263 -50.93 -27.67 -5.43
N VAL A 264 -50.72 -28.72 -4.64
CA VAL A 264 -51.77 -29.67 -4.28
C VAL A 264 -51.83 -29.79 -2.76
N GLU A 265 -53.01 -29.63 -2.18
CA GLU A 265 -53.22 -29.61 -0.72
C GLU A 265 -52.23 -28.68 0.02
N ASN A 266 -52.02 -27.47 -0.50
CA ASN A 266 -51.06 -26.49 0.03
C ASN A 266 -49.58 -26.95 0.04
N THR A 267 -49.25 -27.97 -0.75
CA THR A 267 -47.89 -28.48 -0.93
C THR A 267 -47.45 -28.32 -2.39
N SER A 268 -46.29 -27.72 -2.62
CA SER A 268 -45.72 -27.61 -3.96
C SER A 268 -44.99 -28.90 -4.32
N LEU A 269 -45.49 -29.61 -5.33
CA LEU A 269 -44.92 -30.87 -5.81
C LEU A 269 -43.46 -30.71 -6.33
N PRO A 270 -43.09 -29.64 -7.07
CA PRO A 270 -41.71 -29.43 -7.52
C PRO A 270 -40.69 -29.27 -6.39
N THR A 271 -41.08 -28.70 -5.25
CA THR A 271 -40.18 -28.49 -4.11
C THR A 271 -39.81 -29.78 -3.38
N LEU A 272 -40.64 -30.82 -3.46
CA LEU A 272 -40.36 -32.13 -2.87
C LEU A 272 -39.08 -32.72 -3.52
N ASN A 273 -38.99 -32.65 -4.86
CA ASN A 273 -37.91 -33.25 -5.64
C ASN A 273 -36.85 -32.25 -6.19
N CYS A 274 -36.86 -30.99 -5.77
CA CYS A 274 -35.88 -30.02 -6.29
C CYS A 274 -34.41 -30.38 -5.99
N ARG A 275 -33.46 -29.90 -6.80
CA ARG A 275 -32.03 -30.16 -6.61
C ARG A 275 -31.50 -29.53 -5.31
N LEU A 276 -30.49 -30.15 -4.71
CA LEU A 276 -29.76 -29.57 -3.58
C LEU A 276 -29.00 -28.30 -4.01
N TYR A 277 -29.04 -27.27 -3.17
CA TYR A 277 -28.26 -26.05 -3.37
C TYR A 277 -26.76 -26.33 -3.13
N LYS A 278 -25.86 -25.65 -3.87
CA LYS A 278 -24.41 -25.90 -3.82
C LYS A 278 -23.78 -25.75 -2.42
N SER A 279 -24.39 -24.96 -1.54
CA SER A 279 -23.94 -24.73 -0.17
C SER A 279 -24.54 -25.71 0.86
N ASN A 280 -25.28 -26.73 0.42
CA ASN A 280 -25.77 -27.77 1.32
C ASN A 280 -24.60 -28.70 1.70
N THR A 281 -24.27 -28.73 2.99
CA THR A 281 -23.14 -29.48 3.53
C THR A 281 -23.52 -30.86 4.08
N SER A 282 -24.81 -31.15 4.26
CA SER A 282 -25.31 -32.43 4.80
C SER A 282 -25.64 -33.44 3.70
N GLY A 283 -25.70 -33.02 2.44
CA GLY A 283 -26.09 -33.84 1.30
C GLY A 283 -27.59 -34.17 1.26
N VAL A 284 -28.38 -33.69 2.24
CA VAL A 284 -29.82 -33.99 2.37
C VAL A 284 -30.59 -32.70 2.68
N LYS A 285 -31.77 -32.52 2.07
CA LYS A 285 -32.62 -31.36 2.36
C LYS A 285 -33.20 -31.45 3.77
N GLY A 286 -33.20 -30.33 4.47
CA GLY A 286 -33.80 -30.26 5.81
C GLY A 286 -32.92 -30.85 6.92
N VAL A 287 -31.68 -31.27 6.62
CA VAL A 287 -30.68 -31.64 7.63
C VAL A 287 -29.59 -30.58 7.63
N CYS A 288 -29.31 -29.94 8.76
CA CYS A 288 -28.24 -28.95 8.86
C CYS A 288 -27.52 -29.01 10.21
N TRP A 289 -26.25 -28.61 10.23
CA TRP A 289 -25.47 -28.52 11.46
C TRP A 289 -25.88 -27.29 12.26
N ASP A 290 -26.37 -27.49 13.48
CA ASP A 290 -26.71 -26.40 14.40
C ASP A 290 -25.52 -26.08 15.31
N LYS A 291 -24.88 -24.94 15.04
CA LYS A 291 -23.72 -24.46 15.80
C LYS A 291 -24.01 -24.14 17.27
N LYS A 292 -25.28 -23.91 17.64
CA LYS A 292 -25.64 -23.60 19.03
C LYS A 292 -25.73 -24.84 19.90
N SER A 293 -26.26 -25.92 19.34
CA SER A 293 -26.43 -27.20 20.04
C SER A 293 -25.30 -28.18 19.77
N ASN A 294 -24.39 -27.88 18.82
CA ASN A 294 -23.35 -28.77 18.32
C ASN A 294 -23.90 -30.13 17.86
N LYS A 295 -25.10 -30.11 17.25
CA LYS A 295 -25.84 -31.30 16.83
C LYS A 295 -26.40 -31.11 15.42
N TRP A 296 -26.67 -32.20 14.74
CA TRP A 296 -27.38 -32.22 13.46
C TRP A 296 -28.88 -32.04 13.69
N ARG A 297 -29.45 -30.98 13.13
CA ARG A 297 -30.88 -30.68 13.19
C ARG A 297 -31.57 -31.23 11.95
N ALA A 298 -32.68 -31.94 12.13
CA ALA A 298 -33.54 -32.41 11.05
C ALA A 298 -34.92 -31.72 11.12
N TYR A 299 -35.42 -31.28 9.97
CA TYR A 299 -36.76 -30.73 9.79
C TYR A 299 -37.31 -31.09 8.41
N ILE A 300 -38.64 -31.08 8.30
CA ILE A 300 -39.36 -31.23 7.03
C ILE A 300 -40.38 -30.10 6.92
N THR A 301 -40.53 -29.54 5.72
CA THR A 301 -41.58 -28.55 5.45
C THR A 301 -42.69 -29.24 4.69
N PHE A 302 -43.91 -29.19 5.21
CA PHE A 302 -45.07 -29.86 4.64
C PHE A 302 -46.31 -28.99 4.82
N LYS A 303 -47.15 -28.84 3.79
CA LYS A 303 -48.36 -27.99 3.84
C LYS A 303 -48.12 -26.55 4.35
N LYS A 304 -46.98 -25.96 4.00
CA LYS A 304 -46.50 -24.64 4.49
C LYS A 304 -46.15 -24.58 5.99
N GLU A 305 -46.13 -25.72 6.67
CA GLU A 305 -45.72 -25.82 8.07
C GLU A 305 -44.32 -26.44 8.19
N HIS A 306 -43.56 -25.95 9.16
CA HIS A 306 -42.25 -26.50 9.50
C HIS A 306 -42.39 -27.53 10.61
N ILE A 307 -42.23 -28.80 10.28
CA ILE A 307 -42.26 -29.90 11.23
C ILE A 307 -40.83 -30.17 11.69
N TYR A 308 -40.58 -29.90 12.97
CA TYR A 308 -39.31 -30.17 13.62
C TYR A 308 -39.20 -31.65 13.97
N LEU A 309 -38.16 -32.33 13.45
CA LEU A 309 -37.98 -33.77 13.67
C LEU A 309 -37.06 -34.05 14.86
N GLY A 310 -36.08 -33.18 15.11
CA GLY A 310 -35.20 -33.30 16.27
C GLY A 310 -33.79 -32.78 16.03
N VAL A 311 -32.95 -32.95 17.05
CA VAL A 311 -31.49 -32.77 17.00
C VAL A 311 -30.80 -34.06 17.39
N TYR A 312 -29.75 -34.42 16.67
CA TYR A 312 -29.04 -35.68 16.79
C TYR A 312 -27.53 -35.47 16.81
N ASP A 313 -26.80 -36.32 17.52
CA ASP A 313 -25.35 -36.23 17.60
C ASP A 313 -24.67 -36.76 16.31
N SER A 314 -25.30 -37.70 15.60
CA SER A 314 -24.82 -38.27 14.35
C SER A 314 -25.58 -37.75 13.12
N LEU A 315 -24.85 -37.49 12.03
CA LEU A 315 -25.43 -37.10 10.73
C LEU A 315 -26.35 -38.20 10.18
N ASP A 316 -25.92 -39.46 10.27
CA ASP A 316 -26.67 -40.60 9.70
C ASP A 316 -28.04 -40.74 10.35
N LYS A 317 -28.09 -40.55 11.68
CA LYS A 317 -29.34 -40.58 12.45
C LYS A 317 -30.28 -39.44 12.06
N ALA A 318 -29.74 -38.25 11.80
CA ALA A 318 -30.55 -37.12 11.32
C ALA A 318 -31.09 -37.35 9.89
N ILE A 319 -30.32 -38.05 9.04
CA ILE A 319 -30.75 -38.44 7.69
C ILE A 319 -31.83 -39.52 7.74
N GLU A 320 -31.67 -40.53 8.59
CA GLU A 320 -32.65 -41.61 8.77
C GLU A 320 -34.02 -41.07 9.18
N VAL A 321 -34.07 -40.26 10.25
CA VAL A 321 -35.32 -39.63 10.70
C VAL A 321 -35.91 -38.72 9.63
N ARG A 322 -35.05 -38.04 8.85
CA ARG A 322 -35.51 -37.22 7.73
C ARG A 322 -36.19 -38.07 6.66
N LYS A 323 -35.65 -39.25 6.32
CA LYS A 323 -36.22 -40.20 5.35
C LYS A 323 -37.53 -40.82 5.85
N GLU A 324 -37.60 -41.21 7.12
CA GLU A 324 -38.84 -41.67 7.75
C GLU A 324 -39.96 -40.61 7.65
N ALA A 325 -39.60 -39.33 7.82
CA ALA A 325 -40.53 -38.23 7.62
C ALA A 325 -40.94 -38.03 6.14
N GLU A 326 -40.06 -38.30 5.17
CA GLU A 326 -40.45 -38.29 3.74
C GLU A 326 -41.46 -39.39 3.43
N GLU A 327 -41.22 -40.61 3.93
CA GLU A 327 -42.17 -41.71 3.77
C GLU A 327 -43.51 -41.40 4.45
N LYS A 328 -43.49 -40.79 5.64
CA LYS A 328 -44.73 -40.45 6.35
C LYS A 328 -45.53 -39.30 5.71
N TYR A 329 -44.86 -38.22 5.30
CA TYR A 329 -45.54 -36.98 4.89
C TYR A 329 -45.56 -36.77 3.38
N PHE A 330 -44.52 -37.18 2.64
CA PHE A 330 -44.43 -36.97 1.20
C PHE A 330 -45.01 -38.14 0.41
N HIS A 331 -44.80 -39.39 0.84
CA HIS A 331 -45.30 -40.58 0.14
C HIS A 331 -46.80 -40.55 -0.16
N PRO A 332 -47.70 -40.21 0.80
CA PRO A 332 -49.14 -40.22 0.54
C PRO A 332 -49.59 -39.21 -0.52
N ILE A 333 -48.87 -38.09 -0.65
CA ILE A 333 -49.18 -37.06 -1.66
C ILE A 333 -48.55 -37.41 -3.00
N LEU A 334 -47.36 -38.00 -3.01
CA LEU A 334 -46.72 -38.45 -4.24
C LEU A 334 -47.47 -39.63 -4.88
N GLU A 335 -48.04 -40.53 -4.08
CA GLU A 335 -48.88 -41.63 -4.54
C GLU A 335 -50.22 -41.10 -5.11
N LYS A 336 -50.87 -40.16 -4.41
CA LYS A 336 -52.18 -39.62 -4.79
C LYS A 336 -52.15 -38.73 -6.03
N TYR A 337 -51.06 -37.98 -6.26
CA TYR A 337 -51.00 -36.97 -7.32
C TYR A 337 -49.91 -37.22 -8.37
N GLY A 338 -49.23 -38.38 -8.30
CA GLY A 338 -48.26 -38.83 -9.28
C GLY A 338 -46.90 -38.14 -9.15
N ARG A 339 -45.84 -38.94 -9.36
CA ARG A 339 -44.49 -38.43 -9.59
C ARG A 339 -44.54 -37.63 -10.90
N LEU A 340 -44.42 -36.30 -10.83
CA LEU A 340 -44.19 -35.50 -12.03
C LEU A 340 -42.94 -36.08 -12.69
N GLU A 341 -43.12 -36.79 -13.80
CA GLU A 341 -42.03 -37.29 -14.61
C GLU A 341 -41.08 -36.13 -14.91
N ASN A 342 -39.79 -36.43 -14.74
CA ASN A 342 -38.68 -35.51 -14.95
C ASN A 342 -38.90 -34.67 -16.21
N LYS A 343 -39.30 -33.41 -16.03
CA LYS A 343 -38.88 -32.35 -16.93
C LYS A 343 -37.77 -31.61 -16.21
N GLU A 344 -36.58 -31.74 -16.79
CA GLU A 344 -35.41 -30.92 -16.52
C GLU A 344 -35.74 -29.47 -16.84
N GLU A 345 -36.58 -28.82 -16.03
CA GLU A 345 -36.73 -27.38 -16.04
C GLU A 345 -36.04 -26.84 -14.79
N PRO A 346 -34.97 -26.05 -14.96
CA PRO A 346 -34.22 -25.53 -13.84
C PRO A 346 -35.12 -24.62 -13.01
N CYS A 347 -35.26 -24.94 -11.73
CA CYS A 347 -35.78 -24.03 -10.73
C CYS A 347 -34.79 -22.85 -10.64
N ASN A 348 -34.96 -21.85 -11.50
CA ASN A 348 -34.27 -20.57 -11.42
C ASN A 348 -34.96 -19.73 -10.35
N TYR A 349 -34.41 -19.79 -9.13
CA TYR A 349 -34.63 -18.76 -8.11
C TYR A 349 -33.40 -17.86 -8.06
#